data_AF-A0A2V9LDT4-F1
#
_entry.id   AF-A0A2V9LDT4-F1
#
_cell.length_a   1.000
_cell.length_b   1.000
_cell.length_c   1.000
_cell.angle_alpha   90.00
_cell.angle_beta   90.00
_cell.angle_gamma   90.00
#
_symmetry.space_group_name_H-M   'P 1'
#
loop_
_entity.id
_entity.type
_entity.pdbx_description
1 polymer ?
#
loop_
_entity_poly.entity_id
_entity_poly.type
_entity_poly.pdbx_seq_one_letter_code
_entity_poly.pdbx_strand_id
1 'polypeptide(L)'
;MTAQAYCGLAAAFLFLIVSTSDPRVQFVDASAGAGITFKHENGASREKLMVETFGSGVAWLDYDNDGRLDLFFANGAGLAAGKASPGNVLYRNLGNGAFV
;
A
#
# COMPACT_ATOMS: atom_id res chain seq x y z
N MET A 1 8.24 -39.61 -61.72
CA MET A 1 8.68 -38.20 -61.86
C MET A 1 7.51 -37.34 -61.41
N THR A 2 7.38 -37.14 -60.09
CA THR A 2 7.64 -35.88 -59.33
C THR A 2 6.50 -34.87 -59.45
N ALA A 3 5.99 -34.20 -58.41
CA ALA A 3 5.92 -34.34 -56.95
C ALA A 3 4.94 -33.22 -56.54
N GLN A 4 4.06 -33.50 -55.58
CA GLN A 4 2.94 -32.67 -55.15
C GLN A 4 3.36 -31.30 -54.58
N ALA A 5 2.51 -30.31 -54.82
CA ALA A 5 2.56 -28.99 -54.21
C ALA A 5 2.38 -29.06 -52.69
N TYR A 6 3.22 -28.33 -51.94
CA TYR A 6 3.01 -28.04 -50.52
C TYR A 6 2.82 -26.54 -50.33
N CYS A 7 1.58 -26.16 -50.04
CA CYS A 7 1.19 -24.86 -49.51
C CYS A 7 1.65 -24.80 -48.05
N GLY A 8 2.67 -23.98 -47.74
CA GLY A 8 3.20 -23.83 -46.39
C GLY A 8 2.35 -22.90 -45.55
N LEU A 9 1.51 -23.45 -44.66
CA LEU A 9 0.98 -22.71 -43.52
C LEU A 9 2.11 -22.51 -42.49
N ALA A 10 2.56 -21.28 -42.30
CA ALA A 10 3.39 -20.92 -41.15
C ALA A 10 2.49 -20.90 -39.90
N ALA A 11 2.50 -21.99 -39.13
CA ALA A 11 1.86 -22.03 -37.83
C ALA A 11 2.66 -21.14 -36.87
N ALA A 12 2.13 -19.97 -36.54
CA ALA A 12 2.62 -19.16 -35.43
C ALA A 12 2.35 -19.92 -34.13
N PHE A 13 3.37 -20.54 -33.55
CA PHE A 13 3.30 -21.09 -32.20
C PHE A 13 3.20 -19.93 -31.22
N LEU A 14 1.98 -19.60 -30.79
CA LEU A 14 1.73 -18.74 -29.65
C LEU A 14 2.20 -19.50 -28.40
N PHE A 15 3.39 -19.18 -27.90
CA PHE A 15 3.86 -19.67 -26.61
C PHE A 15 3.00 -19.03 -25.52
N LEU A 16 2.02 -19.77 -25.02
CA LEU A 16 1.25 -19.38 -23.85
C LEU A 16 2.19 -19.49 -22.64
N ILE A 17 2.71 -18.36 -22.16
CA ILE A 17 3.47 -18.33 -20.91
C ILE A 17 2.47 -18.57 -19.78
N VAL A 18 2.44 -19.80 -19.27
CA VAL A 18 1.73 -20.12 -18.03
C VAL A 18 2.55 -19.55 -16.88
N SER A 19 2.14 -18.39 -16.36
CA SER A 19 2.68 -17.87 -15.11
C SER A 19 2.15 -18.71 -13.96
N THR A 20 2.96 -19.65 -13.44
CA THR A 20 2.64 -20.33 -12.19
C THR A 20 2.75 -19.32 -11.06
N SER A 21 1.64 -18.99 -10.40
CA SER A 21 1.67 -18.16 -9.19
C SER A 21 2.53 -18.87 -8.15
N ASP A 22 3.62 -18.23 -7.74
CA ASP A 22 4.45 -18.70 -6.64
C ASP A 22 3.56 -18.91 -5.40
N PRO A 23 3.49 -20.12 -4.83
CA PRO A 23 2.60 -20.41 -3.71
C PRO A 23 3.00 -19.68 -2.41
N ARG A 24 4.13 -18.97 -2.40
CA ARG A 24 4.59 -18.18 -1.26
C ARG A 24 3.84 -16.85 -1.21
N VAL A 25 3.31 -16.51 -0.03
CA VAL A 25 2.76 -15.18 0.23
C VAL A 25 3.83 -14.12 -0.06
N GLN A 26 3.54 -13.24 -1.02
CA GLN A 26 4.37 -12.10 -1.35
C GLN A 26 3.74 -10.84 -0.76
N PHE A 27 4.56 -10.03 -0.11
CA PHE A 27 4.15 -8.70 0.33
C PHE A 27 4.70 -7.68 -0.65
N VAL A 28 3.87 -6.69 -0.99
CA VAL A 28 4.25 -5.55 -1.82
C VAL A 28 3.90 -4.27 -1.06
N ASP A 29 4.78 -3.29 -1.14
CA ASP A 29 4.47 -1.94 -0.69
C ASP A 29 3.47 -1.31 -1.67
N ALA A 30 2.24 -1.07 -1.19
CA ALA A 30 1.20 -0.42 -1.96
C ALA A 30 1.00 1.05 -1.56
N SER A 31 1.72 1.58 -0.57
CA SER A 31 1.43 2.89 0.03
C SER A 31 1.51 4.01 -0.99
N ALA A 32 2.59 4.08 -1.77
CA ALA A 32 2.76 5.12 -2.79
C ALA A 32 1.70 5.04 -3.90
N GLY A 33 1.39 3.81 -4.37
CA GLY A 33 0.37 3.59 -5.39
C GLY A 33 -1.05 3.91 -4.91
N ALA A 34 -1.28 3.76 -3.60
CA ALA A 34 -2.56 4.05 -2.95
C ALA A 34 -2.72 5.52 -2.53
N GLY A 35 -1.70 6.37 -2.67
CA GLY A 35 -1.75 7.76 -2.18
C GLY A 35 -1.46 7.93 -0.68
N ILE A 36 -1.04 6.86 0.01
CA ILE A 36 -0.73 6.89 1.44
C ILE A 36 0.71 7.38 1.64
N THR A 37 0.86 8.51 2.33
CA THR A 37 2.15 9.21 2.51
C THR A 37 2.53 9.41 3.98
N PHE A 38 1.84 8.73 4.89
CA PHE A 38 1.96 8.90 6.34
C PHE A 38 3.40 8.66 6.81
N LYS A 39 3.87 9.55 7.68
CA LYS A 39 5.13 9.39 8.41
C LYS A 39 4.84 9.50 9.89
N HIS A 40 5.16 8.43 10.60
CA HIS A 40 5.08 8.45 12.05
C HIS A 40 6.24 9.26 12.64
N GLU A 41 5.89 10.20 13.48
CA GLU A 41 6.79 10.93 14.35
C GLU A 41 6.48 10.53 15.80
N ASN A 42 7.44 9.92 16.46
CA ASN A 42 7.32 9.42 17.82
C ASN A 42 7.52 10.49 18.91
N GLY A 43 7.75 11.75 18.53
CA GLY A 43 7.97 12.85 19.47
C GLY A 43 9.34 12.86 20.15
N ALA A 44 10.34 12.14 19.61
CA ALA A 44 11.66 11.92 20.22
C ALA A 44 12.26 13.15 20.95
N SER A 45 12.85 12.87 22.11
CA SER A 45 13.46 13.85 23.01
C SER A 45 14.79 13.35 23.58
N ARG A 46 15.50 14.19 24.34
CA ARG A 46 16.76 13.77 25.00
C ARG A 46 16.50 12.86 26.20
N GLU A 47 15.30 12.98 26.76
CA GLU A 47 14.78 12.29 27.91
C GLU A 47 14.45 10.82 27.59
N LYS A 48 14.35 10.47 26.30
CA LYS A 48 14.15 9.10 25.78
C LYS A 48 13.00 8.40 26.51
N LEU A 49 11.85 9.07 26.51
CA LEU A 49 10.70 8.62 27.28
C LEU A 49 10.15 7.32 26.68
N MET A 50 9.59 6.47 27.55
CA MET A 50 9.06 5.17 27.12
C MET A 50 8.02 5.30 26.00
N VAL A 51 7.21 6.37 26.01
CA VAL A 51 6.21 6.64 24.97
C VAL A 51 6.82 6.85 23.57
N GLU A 52 8.07 7.32 23.48
CA GLU A 52 8.77 7.56 22.21
C GLU A 52 9.21 6.24 21.53
N THR A 53 9.23 5.14 22.29
CA THR A 53 9.61 3.82 21.79
C THR A 53 8.41 3.07 21.19
N PHE A 54 7.19 3.37 21.66
CA PHE A 54 6.00 2.76 21.11
C PHE A 54 5.68 3.39 19.74
N GLY A 55 5.30 2.53 18.79
CA GLY A 55 4.90 2.96 17.46
C GLY A 55 3.50 3.60 17.45
N SER A 56 3.11 3.99 16.25
CA SER A 56 1.77 4.49 15.92
C SER A 56 0.69 3.39 15.98
N GLY A 57 -0.57 3.81 15.95
CA GLY A 57 -1.73 2.95 15.71
C GLY A 57 -2.46 3.34 14.42
N VAL A 58 -3.11 2.35 13.79
CA VAL A 58 -3.96 2.54 12.62
C VAL A 58 -5.34 1.92 12.86
N ALA A 59 -6.39 2.54 12.34
CA ALA A 59 -7.76 2.03 12.41
C ALA A 59 -8.45 2.13 11.06
N TRP A 60 -9.34 1.17 10.79
CA TRP A 60 -10.31 1.23 9.70
C TRP A 60 -11.65 1.72 10.24
N LEU A 61 -12.24 2.70 9.58
CA LEU A 61 -13.56 3.25 9.90
C LEU A 61 -14.19 3.86 8.65
N ASP A 62 -15.50 3.82 8.52
CA ASP A 62 -16.22 4.56 7.49
C ASP A 62 -16.60 5.94 8.09
N TYR A 63 -15.79 6.96 7.83
CA TYR A 63 -15.95 8.24 8.55
C TYR A 63 -17.03 9.15 7.94
N ASP A 64 -17.30 9.00 6.65
CA ASP A 64 -18.28 9.80 5.91
C ASP A 64 -19.55 9.04 5.53
N ASN A 65 -19.64 7.77 5.94
CA ASN A 65 -20.80 6.89 5.77
C ASN A 65 -21.10 6.60 4.29
N ASP A 66 -20.06 6.51 3.46
CA ASP A 66 -20.16 6.20 2.03
C ASP A 66 -20.04 4.69 1.71
N GLY A 67 -19.87 3.86 2.76
CA GLY A 67 -19.76 2.41 2.66
C GLY A 67 -18.35 1.92 2.35
N ARG A 68 -17.36 2.81 2.24
CA ARG A 68 -15.94 2.44 2.11
C ARG A 68 -15.22 2.68 3.44
N LEU A 69 -14.35 1.75 3.81
CA LEU A 69 -13.51 1.93 5.00
C LEU A 69 -12.33 2.84 4.67
N ASP A 70 -12.18 3.89 5.45
CA ASP A 70 -11.09 4.85 5.48
C ASP A 70 -10.00 4.43 6.48
N LEU A 71 -8.82 5.07 6.36
CA LEU A 71 -7.69 4.81 7.24
C LEU A 71 -7.43 5.99 8.16
N PHE A 72 -7.44 5.75 9.47
CA PHE A 72 -6.98 6.72 10.47
C PHE A 72 -5.64 6.30 11.07
N PHE A 73 -4.65 7.19 11.03
CA PHE A 73 -3.33 7.02 11.64
C PHE A 73 -3.17 7.95 12.84
N ALA A 74 -2.89 7.37 14.00
CA ALA A 74 -2.55 8.10 15.21
C ALA A 74 -1.06 8.45 15.19
N ASN A 75 -0.70 9.72 15.30
CA ASN A 75 0.70 10.13 15.36
C ASN A 75 1.15 10.40 16.79
N GLY A 76 2.46 10.39 17.01
CA GLY A 76 3.03 10.82 18.27
C GLY A 76 3.05 12.35 18.37
N ALA A 77 3.44 12.84 19.54
CA ALA A 77 3.67 14.25 19.78
C ALA A 77 4.79 14.42 20.79
N GLY A 78 5.48 15.57 20.74
CA GLY A 78 6.41 15.92 21.80
C GLY A 78 5.68 16.12 23.13
N LEU A 79 6.21 15.55 24.22
CA LEU A 79 5.60 15.67 25.55
C LEU A 79 5.92 16.99 26.27
N ALA A 80 6.95 17.72 25.82
CA ALA A 80 7.30 19.01 26.38
C ALA A 80 6.28 20.09 25.98
N ALA A 81 5.93 20.97 26.92
CA ALA A 81 5.02 22.08 26.65
C ALA A 81 5.52 22.94 25.47
N GLY A 82 4.64 23.21 24.52
CA GLY A 82 4.94 24.03 23.33
C GLY A 82 5.65 23.30 22.19
N LYS A 83 5.94 21.99 22.29
CA LYS A 83 6.38 21.24 21.12
C LYS A 83 5.20 21.04 20.15
N ALA A 84 5.47 21.25 18.86
CA ALA A 84 4.49 21.00 17.81
C ALA A 84 4.10 19.52 17.77
N SER A 85 2.82 19.26 17.49
CA SER A 85 2.32 17.94 17.15
C SER A 85 2.19 17.84 15.64
N PRO A 86 2.69 16.76 15.00
CA PRO A 86 2.49 16.49 13.58
C PRO A 86 1.02 16.19 13.23
N GLY A 87 0.18 15.91 14.24
CA GLY A 87 -1.23 15.62 14.08
C GLY A 87 -1.50 14.20 13.58
N ASN A 88 -2.70 13.72 13.86
CA ASN A 88 -3.23 12.48 13.30
C ASN A 88 -3.66 12.71 11.85
N VAL A 89 -3.65 11.65 11.03
CA VAL A 89 -4.02 11.74 9.63
C VAL A 89 -5.18 10.80 9.33
N LEU A 90 -6.18 11.29 8.60
CA LEU A 90 -7.28 10.51 8.06
C LEU A 90 -7.14 10.48 6.54
N TYR A 91 -7.09 9.29 5.98
CA TYR A 91 -7.07 9.04 4.54
C TYR A 91 -8.44 8.56 4.11
N ARG A 92 -9.12 9.37 3.28
CA ARG A 92 -10.41 9.00 2.72
C ARG A 92 -10.22 7.99 1.59
N ASN A 93 -10.96 6.90 1.62
CA ASN A 93 -10.96 5.88 0.59
C ASN A 93 -11.81 6.32 -0.61
N LEU A 94 -11.16 6.46 -1.76
CA LEU A 94 -11.81 6.85 -3.03
C LEU A 94 -12.28 5.63 -3.84
N GLY A 95 -12.05 4.41 -3.33
CA GLY A 95 -12.26 3.16 -4.05
C GLY A 95 -11.05 2.76 -4.89
N ASN A 96 -11.09 1.55 -5.45
CA ASN A 96 -10.05 0.99 -6.33
C ASN A 96 -8.61 1.04 -5.75
N GLY A 97 -8.50 0.99 -4.42
CA GLY A 97 -7.21 1.04 -3.73
C GLY A 97 -6.58 2.43 -3.63
N ALA A 98 -7.32 3.51 -3.92
CA ALA A 98 -6.83 4.89 -3.85
C ALA A 98 -7.35 5.63 -2.61
N PHE A 99 -6.51 6.47 -2.03
CA PHE A 99 -6.77 7.28 -0.84
C PHE A 99 -6.29 8.72 -1.02
N VAL A 100 -6.90 9.66 -0.28
CA VAL A 100 -6.53 11.08 -0.22
C VAL A 100 -6.49 11.60 1.21
#